data_AF-A0A060Z0A9-F1
#
_entry.id   AF-A0A060Z0A9-F1
#
_cell.length_a   1.000
_cell.length_b   1.000
_cell.length_c   1.000
_cell.angle_alpha   90.00
_cell.angle_beta   90.00
_cell.angle_gamma   90.00
#
_symmetry.space_group_name_H-M   'P 1'
#
loop_
_entity.id
_entity.type
_entity.pdbx_description
1 polymer ?
#
loop_
_entity_poly.entity_id
_entity_poly.type
_entity_poly.pdbx_seq_one_letter_code
_entity_poly.pdbx_strand_id
1 'polypeptide(L)'
;MLSHPGDISTQYHLFGMNHDGVGNACGSRSQETAKLMAAHITMKTNPFVWSACSRDYITNFLDSGMGSCLNNVPPKQEFVYPTTAPGQAYDADEQCRFQYGVKSRQCKYGEVCSELWCMSKSNRCITSSIPAAEGTICQTNTIEKGWCYKRVCVAYGTRPEGVDGGWGLWTPWEECSRTCGGGVSSSIRHCDSPRPTIGGKYCLGERKRFRSCNIDECPAGSQDFREIQCADFDNVPFRGKFYTWQPYRGGAYSKCVCPTLLHSRLGYIITEVTTLSARWSFQVENICRQSADMEKADTSAWEFTERE
;
A
#
# COMPACT_ATOMS: atom_id res chain seq x y z
N MET A 1 20.99 11.56 -5.14
CA MET A 1 20.47 10.41 -5.91
C MET A 1 19.14 10.84 -6.52
N LEU A 2 19.09 11.09 -7.82
CA LEU A 2 17.83 11.25 -8.54
C LEU A 2 17.16 9.87 -8.51
N SER A 3 16.18 9.66 -7.65
CA SER A 3 15.44 8.40 -7.57
C SER A 3 14.81 8.14 -8.94
N HIS A 4 15.34 7.14 -9.66
CA HIS A 4 14.77 6.75 -10.92
C HIS A 4 13.37 6.18 -10.64
N PRO A 5 12.39 6.35 -11.54
CA PRO A 5 11.05 5.77 -11.35
C PRO A 5 11.07 4.25 -11.08
N GLY A 6 12.08 3.55 -11.61
CA GLY A 6 12.34 2.14 -11.31
C GLY A 6 12.81 1.86 -9.88
N ASP A 7 13.48 2.82 -9.22
CA ASP A 7 13.85 2.72 -7.80
C ASP A 7 12.64 2.90 -6.87
N ILE A 8 11.59 3.56 -7.38
CA ILE A 8 10.32 3.72 -6.65
C ILE A 8 9.47 2.46 -6.81
N SER A 9 9.34 1.88 -8.00
CA SER A 9 8.58 0.63 -8.18
C SER A 9 9.19 -0.55 -7.43
N THR A 10 10.53 -0.64 -7.38
CA THR A 10 11.24 -1.68 -6.63
C THR A 10 10.89 -1.68 -5.14
N GLN A 11 10.76 -0.51 -4.50
CA GLN A 11 10.33 -0.43 -3.10
C GLN A 11 8.95 -1.07 -2.86
N TYR A 12 8.04 -1.00 -3.83
CA TYR A 12 6.69 -1.54 -3.65
C TYR A 12 6.62 -3.03 -3.97
N HIS A 13 7.54 -3.55 -4.78
CA HIS A 13 7.76 -4.99 -4.89
C HIS A 13 8.25 -5.60 -3.56
N LEU A 14 8.94 -4.85 -2.69
CA LEU A 14 9.23 -5.35 -1.32
C LEU A 14 7.94 -5.63 -0.51
N PHE A 15 6.84 -4.91 -0.79
CA PHE A 15 5.53 -5.20 -0.19
C PHE A 15 4.79 -6.35 -0.89
N GLY A 16 5.41 -7.03 -1.86
CA GLY A 16 4.78 -8.10 -2.64
C GLY A 16 3.85 -7.60 -3.75
N MET A 17 3.85 -6.30 -4.04
CA MET A 17 2.98 -5.72 -5.06
C MET A 17 3.38 -6.22 -6.46
N ASN A 18 2.41 -6.73 -7.21
CA ASN A 18 2.61 -7.15 -8.60
C ASN A 18 2.55 -5.96 -9.57
N HIS A 19 3.06 -6.19 -10.77
CA HIS A 19 2.87 -5.24 -11.86
C HIS A 19 1.39 -5.08 -12.25
N ASP A 20 1.06 -3.88 -12.69
CA ASP A 20 -0.23 -3.54 -13.29
C ASP A 20 -0.51 -4.44 -14.51
N GLY A 21 -1.66 -5.12 -14.52
CA GLY A 21 -2.04 -6.10 -15.55
C GLY A 21 -1.59 -7.54 -15.30
N VAL A 22 -0.79 -7.80 -14.26
CA VAL A 22 -0.39 -9.16 -13.86
C VAL A 22 -1.30 -9.61 -12.72
N GLY A 23 -2.31 -10.42 -13.05
CA GLY A 23 -3.28 -10.93 -12.07
C GLY A 23 -4.22 -9.86 -11.50
N ASN A 24 -4.32 -8.69 -12.12
CA ASN A 24 -5.23 -7.61 -11.73
C ASN A 24 -5.80 -6.87 -12.94
N ALA A 25 -6.85 -6.07 -12.71
CA ALA A 25 -7.59 -5.37 -13.77
C ALA A 25 -6.86 -4.15 -14.36
N CYS A 26 -5.74 -3.71 -13.77
CA CYS A 26 -5.05 -2.48 -14.17
C CYS A 26 -4.06 -2.68 -15.32
N GLY A 27 -4.41 -3.48 -16.33
CA GLY A 27 -3.56 -3.66 -17.51
C GLY A 27 -3.50 -2.42 -18.39
N SER A 28 -2.33 -2.13 -18.96
CA SER A 28 -2.15 -1.08 -19.97
C SER A 28 -2.97 -1.41 -21.23
N ARG A 29 -4.18 -0.84 -21.35
CA ARG A 29 -4.87 -0.76 -22.66
C ARG A 29 -4.05 0.12 -23.59
N SER A 30 -4.00 -0.20 -24.88
CA SER A 30 -3.06 0.38 -25.88
C SER A 30 -3.00 1.92 -25.97
N GLN A 31 -3.97 2.63 -25.37
CA GLN A 31 -4.08 4.09 -25.36
C GLN A 31 -3.93 4.74 -23.97
N GLU A 32 -3.87 3.99 -22.87
CA GLU A 32 -3.74 4.57 -21.52
C GLU A 32 -2.28 4.85 -21.14
N THR A 33 -2.06 5.92 -20.38
CA THR A 33 -0.74 6.22 -19.80
C THR A 33 -0.37 5.16 -18.77
N ALA A 34 0.76 4.50 -19.00
CA ALA A 34 1.31 3.52 -18.08
C ALA A 34 1.43 4.12 -16.67
N LYS A 35 1.21 3.30 -15.64
CA LYS A 35 1.29 3.71 -14.23
C LYS A 35 2.62 3.25 -13.64
N LEU A 36 2.96 3.71 -12.44
CA LEU A 36 4.30 3.45 -11.88
C LEU A 36 4.62 1.95 -11.71
N MET A 37 3.61 1.11 -11.48
CA MET A 37 3.76 -0.35 -11.39
C MET A 37 3.52 -1.07 -12.72
N ALA A 38 3.47 -0.38 -13.85
CA ALA A 38 3.48 -1.04 -15.16
C ALA A 38 4.72 -1.94 -15.31
N ALA A 39 4.58 -3.05 -16.04
CA ALA A 39 5.69 -3.97 -16.30
C ALA A 39 6.89 -3.31 -16.96
N HIS A 40 6.64 -2.25 -17.73
CA HIS A 40 7.68 -1.43 -18.36
C HIS A 40 7.40 0.05 -18.16
N ILE A 41 8.37 0.77 -17.63
CA ILE A 41 8.35 2.23 -17.57
C ILE A 41 8.73 2.74 -18.95
N THR A 42 7.74 3.25 -19.67
CA THR A 42 7.91 3.84 -21.01
C THR A 42 7.72 5.36 -20.97
N MET A 43 7.94 6.01 -22.10
CA MET A 43 7.66 7.45 -22.29
C MET A 43 6.19 7.82 -21.99
N LYS A 44 5.27 6.85 -22.02
CA LYS A 44 3.84 7.03 -21.68
C LYS A 44 3.53 6.92 -20.18
N THR A 45 4.53 6.67 -19.32
CA THR A 45 4.34 6.53 -17.86
C THR A 45 4.19 7.88 -17.14
N ASN A 46 4.06 8.94 -17.92
CA ASN A 46 4.05 10.31 -17.47
C ASN A 46 2.60 10.83 -17.44
N PRO A 47 2.06 11.31 -16.30
CA PRO A 47 2.70 11.48 -15.00
C PRO A 47 2.91 10.17 -14.22
N PHE A 48 3.99 10.12 -13.42
CA PHE A 48 4.27 9.02 -12.49
C PHE A 48 3.21 8.98 -11.39
N VAL A 49 2.13 8.26 -11.66
CA VAL A 49 1.01 8.07 -10.74
C VAL A 49 0.77 6.58 -10.56
N TRP A 50 0.39 6.21 -9.33
CA TRP A 50 -0.02 4.85 -8.99
C TRP A 50 -1.34 4.50 -9.69
N SER A 51 -1.53 3.24 -10.06
CA SER A 51 -2.83 2.75 -10.55
C SER A 51 -3.85 2.66 -9.41
N ALA A 52 -5.13 2.41 -9.74
CA ALA A 52 -6.12 2.05 -8.72
C ALA A 52 -5.72 0.77 -8.01
N CYS A 53 -5.29 -0.26 -8.75
CA CYS A 53 -4.87 -1.55 -8.20
C CYS A 53 -3.67 -1.42 -7.26
N SER A 54 -2.67 -0.58 -7.57
CA SER A 54 -1.55 -0.35 -6.65
C SER A 54 -2.00 0.30 -5.34
N ARG A 55 -2.93 1.27 -5.42
CA ARG A 55 -3.49 1.93 -4.23
C ARG A 55 -4.33 0.98 -3.39
N ASP A 56 -5.12 0.13 -4.03
CA ASP A 56 -5.97 -0.85 -3.35
C ASP A 56 -5.11 -1.94 -2.71
N TYR A 57 -4.08 -2.43 -3.40
CA TYR A 57 -3.16 -3.42 -2.88
C TYR A 57 -2.44 -2.93 -1.62
N ILE A 58 -1.81 -1.76 -1.66
CA ILE A 58 -1.08 -1.25 -0.48
C ILE A 58 -2.04 -0.93 0.66
N THR A 59 -3.26 -0.49 0.36
CA THR A 59 -4.31 -0.28 1.36
C THR A 59 -4.64 -1.59 2.07
N ASN A 60 -4.95 -2.64 1.31
CA ASN A 60 -5.28 -3.94 1.87
C ASN A 60 -4.11 -4.56 2.61
N PHE A 61 -2.87 -4.40 2.12
CA PHE A 61 -1.66 -4.89 2.78
C PHE A 61 -1.44 -4.25 4.16
N LEU A 62 -1.66 -2.94 4.26
CA LEU A 62 -1.52 -2.21 5.53
C LEU A 62 -2.69 -2.52 6.47
N ASP A 63 -3.92 -2.56 5.94
CA ASP A 63 -5.12 -2.90 6.71
C ASP A 63 -5.06 -4.35 7.22
N SER A 64 -4.44 -5.27 6.46
CA SER A 64 -4.21 -6.66 6.87
C SER A 64 -3.07 -6.83 7.89
N GLY A 65 -2.49 -5.75 8.42
CA GLY A 65 -1.48 -5.78 9.49
C GLY A 65 -0.09 -6.29 9.07
N MET A 66 0.09 -6.64 7.79
CA MET A 66 1.37 -7.10 7.25
C MET A 66 2.45 -6.00 7.28
N GLY A 67 2.04 -4.73 7.34
CA GLY A 67 2.92 -3.56 7.47
C GLY A 67 3.26 -3.14 8.90
N SER A 68 3.00 -3.96 9.92
CA SER A 68 3.17 -3.56 11.33
C SER A 68 4.59 -3.11 11.71
N CYS A 69 5.61 -3.63 11.02
CA CYS A 69 7.02 -3.22 11.17
C CYS A 69 7.32 -1.80 10.69
N LEU A 70 6.37 -1.11 10.04
CA LEU A 70 6.49 0.27 9.60
C LEU A 70 5.92 1.27 10.63
N ASN A 71 5.25 0.77 11.68
CA ASN A 71 4.55 1.60 12.65
C ASN A 71 5.46 2.21 13.72
N ASN A 72 6.68 1.68 13.90
CA ASN A 72 7.62 2.27 14.84
C ASN A 72 8.27 3.51 14.22
N VAL A 73 8.36 4.57 15.03
CA VAL A 73 9.12 5.76 14.66
C VAL A 73 10.58 5.35 14.44
N PRO A 74 11.21 5.72 13.32
CA PRO A 74 12.62 5.44 13.11
C PRO A 74 13.44 6.07 14.24
N PRO A 75 14.49 5.40 14.76
CA PRO A 75 15.42 6.03 15.68
C PRO A 75 15.97 7.32 15.06
N LYS A 76 16.31 8.32 15.90
CA LYS A 76 16.77 9.65 15.44
C LYS A 76 17.72 9.49 14.25
N GLN A 77 17.29 10.03 13.11
CA GLN A 77 17.99 9.88 11.84
C GLN A 77 19.40 10.49 11.92
N GLU A 78 20.42 9.68 11.66
CA GLU A 78 21.76 10.16 11.29
C GLU A 78 21.80 10.68 9.84
N PHE A 79 20.76 10.40 9.05
CA PHE A 79 20.69 10.81 7.66
C PHE A 79 20.04 12.19 7.51
N VAL A 80 20.86 13.19 7.16
CA VAL A 80 20.38 14.52 6.81
C VAL A 80 19.83 14.48 5.38
N TYR A 81 18.51 14.55 5.23
CA TYR A 81 17.91 14.68 3.91
C TYR A 81 18.36 15.99 3.25
N PRO A 82 18.68 15.98 1.94
CA PRO A 82 18.96 17.20 1.21
C PRO A 82 17.76 18.15 1.30
N THR A 83 18.00 19.37 1.80
CA THR A 83 16.99 20.43 1.82
C THR A 83 16.83 21.11 0.46
N THR A 84 17.78 20.87 -0.45
CA THR A 84 17.76 21.34 -1.83
C THR A 84 16.99 20.39 -2.72
N ALA A 85 16.15 20.95 -3.59
CA ALA A 85 15.43 20.16 -4.58
C ALA A 85 16.40 19.56 -5.61
N PRO A 86 16.14 18.38 -6.18
CA PRO A 86 17.11 17.72 -7.06
C PRO A 86 17.55 18.56 -8.26
N GLY A 87 16.64 19.33 -8.86
CA GLY A 87 16.93 20.24 -9.97
C GLY A 87 17.74 21.48 -9.60
N GLN A 88 17.87 21.79 -8.30
CA GLN A 88 18.81 22.81 -7.81
C GLN A 88 20.23 22.25 -7.63
N ALA A 89 20.34 20.95 -7.36
CA ALA A 89 21.62 20.26 -7.28
C ALA A 89 22.14 19.82 -8.66
N TYR A 90 21.23 19.50 -9.57
CA TYR A 90 21.52 19.01 -10.92
C TYR A 90 20.67 19.78 -11.93
N ASP A 91 21.27 20.71 -12.64
CA ASP A 91 20.58 21.49 -13.67
C ASP A 91 20.13 20.63 -14.87
N ALA A 92 19.45 21.24 -15.83
CA ALA A 92 18.92 20.53 -17.00
C ALA A 92 20.03 19.88 -17.85
N ASP A 93 21.20 20.51 -17.95
CA ASP A 93 22.35 19.95 -18.67
C ASP A 93 22.87 18.69 -17.98
N GLU A 94 23.04 18.74 -16.66
CA GLU A 94 23.51 17.60 -15.86
C GLU A 94 22.50 16.44 -15.91
N GLN A 95 21.20 16.74 -15.87
CA GLN A 95 20.16 15.74 -16.06
C GLN A 95 20.22 15.07 -17.45
N CYS A 96 20.54 15.83 -18.50
CA CYS A 96 20.78 15.28 -19.83
C CYS A 96 22.04 14.40 -19.86
N ARG A 97 23.11 14.79 -19.14
CA ARG A 97 24.34 13.98 -19.04
C ARG A 97 24.10 12.63 -18.39
N PHE A 98 23.24 12.56 -17.36
CA PHE A 98 22.86 11.29 -16.74
C PHE A 98 22.05 10.38 -17.67
N GLN A 99 21.18 10.94 -18.52
CA GLN A 99 20.33 10.14 -19.40
C GLN A 99 21.02 9.70 -20.69
N TYR A 100 21.80 10.58 -21.32
CA TYR A 100 22.32 10.39 -22.68
C TYR A 100 23.85 10.46 -22.78
N GLY A 101 24.52 10.64 -21.64
CA GLY A 101 25.98 10.64 -21.51
C GLY A 101 26.60 12.04 -21.44
N VAL A 102 27.86 12.10 -21.04
CA VAL A 102 28.59 13.33 -20.65
C VAL A 102 28.60 14.48 -21.65
N LYS A 103 28.40 14.21 -22.95
CA LYS A 103 28.36 15.23 -24.01
C LYS A 103 26.95 15.79 -24.27
N SER A 104 25.94 15.20 -23.66
CA SER A 104 24.56 15.67 -23.79
C SER A 104 24.36 16.95 -22.99
N ARG A 105 23.46 17.79 -23.48
CA ARG A 105 23.05 19.07 -22.88
C ARG A 105 21.60 19.34 -23.21
N GLN A 106 20.96 20.23 -22.46
CA GLN A 106 19.60 20.64 -22.68
C GLN A 106 19.42 21.29 -24.06
N CYS A 107 18.37 20.86 -24.76
CA CYS A 107 17.84 21.60 -25.90
C CYS A 107 16.87 22.68 -25.41
N LYS A 108 17.00 23.90 -25.93
CA LYS A 108 16.03 24.99 -25.70
C LYS A 108 14.82 24.81 -26.61
N TYR A 109 14.04 23.76 -26.35
CA TYR A 109 12.83 23.41 -27.08
C TYR A 109 11.68 23.21 -26.09
N GLY A 110 10.61 24.01 -26.23
CA GLY A 110 9.47 23.96 -25.31
C GLY A 110 9.80 24.37 -23.87
N GLU A 111 8.86 24.10 -22.97
CA GLU A 111 9.00 24.35 -21.53
C GLU A 111 9.73 23.20 -20.84
N VAL A 112 10.95 23.47 -20.32
CA VAL A 112 11.83 22.48 -19.69
C VAL A 112 11.17 21.72 -18.53
N CYS A 113 10.24 22.37 -17.83
CA CYS A 113 9.51 21.76 -16.72
C CYS A 113 8.48 20.73 -17.18
N SER A 114 7.97 20.85 -18.39
CA SER A 114 6.98 19.92 -18.95
C SER A 114 7.66 18.66 -19.50
N GLU A 115 8.79 18.84 -20.18
CA GLU A 115 9.53 17.77 -20.86
C GLU A 115 10.99 18.19 -21.04
N LEU A 116 11.93 17.33 -20.61
CA LEU A 116 13.36 17.58 -20.75
C LEU A 116 13.86 17.04 -22.09
N TRP A 117 14.18 17.96 -23.01
CA TRP A 117 14.78 17.63 -24.29
C TRP A 117 16.31 17.74 -24.21
N CYS A 118 17.01 16.72 -24.72
CA CYS A 118 18.45 16.58 -24.61
C CYS A 118 19.11 16.34 -25.96
N MET A 119 20.35 16.82 -26.12
CA MET A 119 21.13 16.62 -27.33
C MET A 119 21.65 15.18 -27.42
N SER A 120 21.34 14.48 -28.50
CA SER A 120 21.88 13.16 -28.80
C SER A 120 23.32 13.24 -29.32
N LYS A 121 23.98 12.08 -29.44
CA LYS A 121 25.30 11.96 -30.09
C LYS A 121 25.30 12.41 -31.56
N SER A 122 24.14 12.39 -32.22
CA SER A 122 23.94 12.83 -33.61
C SER A 122 23.48 14.28 -33.73
N ASN A 123 23.62 15.09 -32.67
CA ASN A 123 23.17 16.48 -32.60
C ASN A 123 21.68 16.67 -32.89
N ARG A 124 20.85 15.68 -32.53
CA ARG A 124 19.39 15.78 -32.60
C ARG A 124 18.82 15.88 -31.20
N CYS A 125 17.80 16.71 -31.01
CA CYS A 125 17.08 16.76 -29.73
C CYS A 125 16.22 15.51 -29.59
N ILE A 126 16.46 14.77 -28.51
CA ILE A 126 15.72 13.56 -28.13
C ILE A 126 15.19 13.74 -26.71
N THR A 127 14.13 13.04 -26.38
CA THR A 127 13.49 13.09 -25.07
C THR A 127 13.03 11.69 -24.66
N SER A 128 12.97 11.44 -23.37
CA SER A 128 12.35 10.27 -22.74
C SER A 128 10.90 10.58 -22.28
N SER A 129 10.38 11.77 -22.62
CA SER A 129 9.11 12.33 -22.14
C SER A 129 9.01 12.45 -20.62
N ILE A 130 10.16 12.58 -19.97
CA ILE A 130 10.30 12.84 -18.54
C ILE A 130 10.49 14.35 -18.35
N PRO A 131 9.76 15.00 -17.42
CA PRO A 131 9.98 16.41 -17.10
C PRO A 131 11.34 16.62 -16.43
N ALA A 132 11.89 17.83 -16.51
CA ALA A 132 13.05 18.17 -15.69
C ALA A 132 12.73 18.05 -14.19
N ALA A 133 13.74 17.70 -13.39
CA ALA A 133 13.61 17.51 -11.97
C ALA A 133 13.08 18.78 -11.26
N GLU A 134 12.34 18.60 -10.17
CA GLU A 134 11.85 19.74 -9.39
C GLU A 134 13.01 20.60 -8.89
N GLY A 135 12.87 21.92 -9.00
CA GLY A 135 13.94 22.89 -8.70
C GLY A 135 14.80 23.29 -9.89
N THR A 136 14.67 22.63 -11.05
CA THR A 136 15.43 22.99 -12.27
C THR A 136 15.08 24.40 -12.71
N ILE A 137 16.07 25.21 -13.07
CA ILE A 137 15.84 26.58 -13.53
C ILE A 137 15.01 26.57 -14.82
N CYS A 138 14.02 27.46 -14.87
CA CYS A 138 13.16 27.64 -16.03
C CYS A 138 12.91 29.12 -16.30
N GLN A 139 12.52 29.40 -17.53
CA GLN A 139 12.18 30.73 -18.01
C GLN A 139 11.02 30.60 -19.02
N THR A 140 10.03 31.46 -18.89
CA THR A 140 8.91 31.57 -19.83
C THR A 140 8.82 33.01 -20.35
N ASN A 141 7.87 33.29 -21.25
CA ASN A 141 7.63 34.65 -21.72
C ASN A 141 7.16 35.61 -20.60
N THR A 142 6.60 35.08 -19.51
CA THR A 142 6.08 35.86 -18.37
C THR A 142 6.93 35.72 -17.10
N ILE A 143 7.82 34.73 -17.05
CA ILE A 143 8.66 34.42 -15.89
C ILE A 143 10.12 34.51 -16.32
N GLU A 144 10.79 35.59 -15.92
CA GLU A 144 12.21 35.81 -16.22
C GLU A 144 13.12 34.82 -15.49
N LYS A 145 12.80 34.53 -14.22
CA LYS A 145 13.51 33.55 -13.39
C LYS A 145 12.53 32.72 -12.59
N GLY A 146 12.51 31.43 -12.88
CA GLY A 146 11.68 30.46 -12.18
C GLY A 146 12.40 29.14 -11.94
N TRP A 147 11.69 28.27 -11.25
CA TRP A 147 12.07 26.87 -11.04
C TRP A 147 10.93 25.94 -11.42
N CYS A 148 11.27 24.74 -11.85
CA CYS A 148 10.29 23.71 -12.14
C CYS A 148 9.67 23.20 -10.85
N TYR A 149 8.35 23.31 -10.75
CA TYR A 149 7.59 22.77 -9.63
C TYR A 149 6.33 22.13 -10.19
N LYS A 150 6.09 20.84 -9.90
CA LYS A 150 4.95 20.10 -10.45
C LYS A 150 4.78 20.26 -11.98
N ARG A 151 5.88 20.24 -12.73
CA ARG A 151 5.96 20.41 -14.21
C ARG A 151 5.68 21.79 -14.76
N VAL A 152 5.43 22.76 -13.90
CA VAL A 152 5.17 24.14 -14.30
C VAL A 152 6.37 24.99 -13.92
N CYS A 153 6.72 25.94 -14.79
CA CYS A 153 7.66 26.97 -14.40
C CYS A 153 6.95 27.94 -13.45
N VAL A 154 7.39 28.00 -12.20
CA VAL A 154 6.85 28.94 -11.21
C VAL A 154 7.93 29.97 -10.86
N ALA A 155 7.52 31.22 -10.62
CA ALA A 155 8.45 32.28 -10.26
C ALA A 155 9.16 31.98 -8.94
N TYR A 156 10.36 32.51 -8.76
CA TYR A 156 11.05 32.44 -7.47
C TYR A 156 10.21 33.08 -6.36
N GLY A 157 10.20 32.44 -5.17
CA GLY A 157 9.44 32.89 -4.01
C GLY A 157 7.95 32.50 -4.01
N THR A 158 7.38 32.05 -5.13
CA THR A 158 5.99 31.57 -5.20
C THR A 158 5.94 30.05 -5.16
N ARG A 159 6.12 29.45 -3.98
CA ARG A 159 5.84 28.02 -3.78
C ARG A 159 4.49 27.88 -3.09
N PRO A 160 3.43 27.41 -3.77
CA PRO A 160 2.21 27.03 -3.08
C PRO A 160 2.54 25.89 -2.12
N GLU A 161 2.21 26.05 -0.84
CA GLU A 161 2.25 24.92 0.09
C GLU A 161 1.29 23.84 -0.40
N GLY A 162 1.72 22.57 -0.32
CA GLY A 162 0.82 21.46 -0.56
C GLY A 162 -0.27 21.47 0.50
N VAL A 163 -1.52 21.32 0.10
CA VAL A 163 -2.63 21.08 1.03
C VAL A 163 -2.48 19.65 1.57
N ASP A 164 -2.25 19.53 2.87
CA ASP A 164 -2.28 18.27 3.61
C ASP A 164 -3.68 17.65 3.56
N GLY A 165 -3.73 16.32 3.54
CA GLY A 165 -4.99 15.57 3.51
C GLY A 165 -5.72 15.60 4.85
N GLY A 166 -7.05 15.71 4.79
CA GLY A 166 -7.94 15.60 5.95
C GLY A 166 -8.85 14.38 5.86
N TRP A 167 -9.08 13.74 7.00
CA TRP A 167 -10.01 12.61 7.10
C TRP A 167 -11.45 13.07 6.84
N GLY A 168 -12.11 12.41 5.90
CA GLY A 168 -13.55 12.47 5.74
C GLY A 168 -14.28 11.80 6.89
N LEU A 169 -15.62 11.85 6.84
CA LEU A 169 -16.46 11.20 7.81
C LEU A 169 -16.32 9.68 7.73
N TRP A 170 -16.50 9.03 8.88
CA TRP A 170 -16.67 7.59 8.93
C TRP A 170 -17.95 7.19 8.20
N THR A 171 -17.87 6.14 7.39
CA THR A 171 -19.06 5.48 6.84
C THR A 171 -19.92 4.95 7.98
N PRO A 172 -21.23 4.74 7.75
CA PRO A 172 -22.02 3.86 8.59
C PRO A 172 -21.30 2.53 8.79
N TRP A 173 -21.56 1.93 9.94
CA TRP A 173 -21.09 0.59 10.23
C TRP A 173 -21.67 -0.40 9.23
N GLU A 174 -20.81 -1.23 8.66
CA GLU A 174 -21.21 -2.35 7.80
C GLU A 174 -22.08 -3.34 8.58
N GLU A 175 -22.77 -4.22 7.86
CA GLU A 175 -23.51 -5.31 8.49
C GLU A 175 -22.60 -6.15 9.38
N CYS A 176 -23.18 -6.63 10.49
CA CYS A 176 -22.42 -7.44 11.42
C CYS A 176 -22.06 -8.77 10.77
N SER A 177 -20.82 -9.23 10.94
CA SER A 177 -20.37 -10.52 10.39
C SER A 177 -21.15 -11.72 10.93
N ARG A 178 -21.87 -11.56 12.05
CA ARG A 178 -22.67 -12.62 12.69
C ARG A 178 -23.98 -12.04 13.18
N THR A 179 -25.02 -12.87 13.26
CA THR A 179 -26.34 -12.50 13.79
C THR A 179 -26.51 -12.79 15.28
N CYS A 180 -25.62 -13.60 15.87
CA CYS A 180 -25.58 -13.94 17.29
C CYS A 180 -24.16 -14.40 17.72
N GLY A 181 -23.93 -14.46 19.02
CA GLY A 181 -22.73 -14.98 19.67
C GLY A 181 -21.47 -14.10 19.49
N GLY A 182 -21.65 -12.83 19.09
CA GLY A 182 -20.59 -11.83 18.93
C GLY A 182 -19.95 -11.82 17.55
N GLY A 183 -20.42 -10.93 16.67
CA GLY A 183 -19.78 -10.60 15.38
C GLY A 183 -18.94 -9.34 15.44
N VAL A 184 -18.34 -9.00 14.30
CA VAL A 184 -17.57 -7.77 14.10
C VAL A 184 -18.18 -6.99 12.94
N SER A 185 -18.27 -5.68 13.11
CA SER A 185 -18.69 -4.73 12.09
C SER A 185 -17.57 -3.72 11.86
N SER A 186 -17.41 -3.28 10.61
CA SER A 186 -16.36 -2.35 10.20
C SER A 186 -16.91 -1.02 9.71
N SER A 187 -16.11 0.03 9.81
CA SER A 187 -16.42 1.37 9.31
C SER A 187 -15.14 1.96 8.74
N ILE A 188 -15.23 2.59 7.58
CA ILE A 188 -14.08 3.15 6.85
C ILE A 188 -14.22 4.65 6.70
N ARG A 189 -13.10 5.33 6.44
CA ARG A 189 -13.08 6.74 6.02
C ARG A 189 -12.01 6.96 4.98
N HIS A 190 -12.18 8.00 4.18
CA HIS A 190 -11.24 8.37 3.13
C HIS A 190 -10.49 9.65 3.49
N CYS A 191 -9.25 9.76 3.01
CA CYS A 191 -8.45 10.97 3.15
C CYS A 191 -8.79 11.95 2.02
N ASP A 192 -9.96 12.57 2.11
CA ASP A 192 -10.53 13.39 1.04
C ASP A 192 -11.19 14.71 1.49
N SER A 193 -11.06 15.06 2.76
CA SER A 193 -11.71 16.23 3.37
C SER A 193 -10.70 17.15 4.08
N PRO A 194 -9.77 17.82 3.36
CA PRO A 194 -9.62 17.84 1.89
C PRO A 194 -8.75 16.70 1.36
N ARG A 195 -8.81 16.43 0.05
CA ARG A 195 -7.84 15.52 -0.60
C ARG A 195 -6.44 16.13 -0.56
N PRO A 196 -5.41 15.35 -0.20
CA PRO A 196 -4.04 15.85 -0.23
C PRO A 196 -3.67 16.23 -1.66
N THR A 197 -3.04 17.39 -1.81
CA THR A 197 -2.46 17.82 -3.09
C THR A 197 -0.99 17.43 -3.17
N ILE A 198 -0.40 17.49 -4.36
CA ILE A 198 1.01 17.11 -4.56
C ILE A 198 1.90 17.88 -3.57
N GLY A 199 2.71 17.19 -2.77
CA GLY A 199 3.56 17.78 -1.72
C GLY A 199 2.89 18.00 -0.36
N GLY A 200 1.58 17.79 -0.24
CA GLY A 200 0.89 17.69 1.05
C GLY A 200 1.00 16.27 1.63
N LYS A 201 0.96 16.17 2.95
CA LYS A 201 0.99 14.91 3.69
C LYS A 201 -0.32 14.15 3.50
N TYR A 202 -0.23 12.82 3.43
CA TYR A 202 -1.41 11.97 3.57
C TYR A 202 -1.91 11.99 5.01
N CYS A 203 -3.18 11.64 5.21
CA CYS A 203 -3.80 11.61 6.53
C CYS A 203 -3.10 10.61 7.45
N LEU A 204 -2.79 11.04 8.67
CA LEU A 204 -2.24 10.18 9.72
C LEU A 204 -3.38 9.64 10.60
N GLY A 205 -3.27 8.36 10.99
CA GLY A 205 -4.26 7.68 11.85
C GLY A 205 -5.03 6.58 11.13
N GLU A 206 -6.04 6.02 11.81
CA GLU A 206 -6.78 4.84 11.34
C GLU A 206 -7.72 5.18 10.18
N ARG A 207 -7.67 4.43 9.08
CA ARG A 207 -8.64 4.55 7.98
C ARG A 207 -9.85 3.65 8.13
N LYS A 208 -9.71 2.57 8.91
CA LYS A 208 -10.69 1.53 9.14
C LYS A 208 -10.75 1.24 10.63
N ARG A 209 -11.96 1.19 11.18
CA ARG A 209 -12.22 0.86 12.59
C ARG A 209 -13.22 -0.28 12.67
N PHE A 210 -13.21 -0.95 13.81
CA PHE A 210 -14.01 -2.15 14.05
C PHE A 210 -14.75 -2.04 15.38
N ARG A 211 -15.90 -2.70 15.47
CA ARG A 211 -16.66 -2.87 16.73
C ARG A 211 -17.27 -4.25 16.79
N SER A 212 -17.54 -4.71 18.01
CA SER A 212 -18.36 -5.89 18.24
C SER A 212 -19.84 -5.58 18.01
N CYS A 213 -20.60 -6.58 17.58
CA CYS A 213 -22.04 -6.49 17.34
C CYS A 213 -22.71 -7.85 17.56
N ASN A 214 -24.03 -7.87 17.77
CA ASN A 214 -24.82 -9.10 17.92
C ASN A 214 -24.24 -10.08 18.96
N ILE A 215 -24.00 -9.56 20.17
CA ILE A 215 -23.30 -10.26 21.26
C ILE A 215 -24.17 -11.26 22.00
N ASP A 216 -25.49 -11.25 21.78
CA ASP A 216 -26.43 -12.16 22.44
C ASP A 216 -26.14 -13.61 22.05
N GLU A 217 -26.32 -14.54 23.00
CA GLU A 217 -26.08 -15.96 22.76
C GLU A 217 -26.90 -16.48 21.57
N CYS A 218 -26.33 -17.43 20.84
CA CYS A 218 -27.04 -18.07 19.75
C CYS A 218 -28.11 -19.05 20.26
N PRO A 219 -29.18 -19.28 19.48
CA PRO A 219 -30.21 -20.25 19.83
C PRO A 219 -29.63 -21.65 20.11
N ALA A 220 -30.25 -22.37 21.06
CA ALA A 220 -29.82 -23.73 21.37
C ALA A 220 -29.84 -24.63 20.11
N GLY A 221 -28.73 -25.35 19.88
CA GLY A 221 -28.53 -26.17 18.69
C GLY A 221 -27.92 -25.44 17.49
N SER A 222 -27.57 -24.15 17.62
CA SER A 222 -26.73 -23.46 16.64
C SER A 222 -25.37 -24.14 16.53
N GLN A 223 -24.86 -24.30 15.31
CA GLN A 223 -23.51 -24.80 15.07
C GLN A 223 -22.47 -23.85 15.67
N ASP A 224 -21.39 -24.41 16.23
CA ASP A 224 -20.28 -23.60 16.74
C ASP A 224 -19.57 -22.92 15.56
N PHE A 225 -19.29 -21.63 15.69
CA PHE A 225 -18.71 -20.87 14.58
C PHE A 225 -17.31 -21.36 14.17
N ARG A 226 -16.56 -21.97 15.09
CA ARG A 226 -15.26 -22.57 14.76
C ARG A 226 -15.45 -23.84 13.94
N GLU A 227 -16.52 -24.60 14.17
CA GLU A 227 -16.89 -25.77 13.36
C GLU A 227 -17.25 -25.35 11.93
N ILE A 228 -18.00 -24.25 11.78
CA ILE A 228 -18.34 -23.68 10.47
C ILE A 228 -17.08 -23.26 9.71
N GLN A 229 -16.17 -22.51 10.36
CA GLN A 229 -14.91 -22.06 9.76
C GLN A 229 -14.01 -23.23 9.33
N CYS A 230 -13.97 -24.30 10.11
CA CYS A 230 -13.25 -25.53 9.72
C CYS A 230 -13.85 -26.15 8.47
N ALA A 231 -15.18 -26.30 8.45
CA ALA A 231 -15.88 -26.98 7.37
C ALA A 231 -15.69 -26.30 6.00
N ASP A 232 -15.37 -25.01 5.95
CA ASP A 232 -15.02 -24.31 4.70
C ASP A 232 -13.79 -24.91 4.00
N PHE A 233 -12.88 -25.54 4.76
CA PHE A 233 -11.67 -26.17 4.23
C PHE A 233 -11.84 -27.65 3.91
N ASP A 234 -12.97 -28.27 4.26
CA ASP A 234 -13.22 -29.70 4.02
C ASP A 234 -13.07 -30.04 2.54
N ASN A 235 -13.51 -29.14 1.65
CA ASN A 235 -13.46 -29.34 0.21
C ASN A 235 -12.19 -28.80 -0.46
N VAL A 236 -11.20 -28.35 0.32
CA VAL A 236 -9.92 -27.86 -0.19
C VAL A 236 -8.87 -28.96 -0.06
N PRO A 237 -8.32 -29.48 -1.18
CA PRO A 237 -7.38 -30.59 -1.13
C PRO A 237 -6.03 -30.14 -0.55
N PHE A 238 -5.56 -30.82 0.49
CA PHE A 238 -4.23 -30.65 1.04
C PHE A 238 -3.35 -31.84 0.63
N ARG A 239 -2.25 -31.58 -0.08
CA ARG A 239 -1.34 -32.61 -0.63
C ARG A 239 -2.08 -33.70 -1.44
N GLY A 240 -3.12 -33.30 -2.18
CA GLY A 240 -3.88 -34.20 -3.05
C GLY A 240 -4.90 -35.07 -2.30
N LYS A 241 -5.13 -34.84 -1.01
CA LYS A 241 -6.14 -35.54 -0.21
C LYS A 241 -7.10 -34.56 0.46
N PHE A 242 -8.28 -35.05 0.81
CA PHE A 242 -9.29 -34.28 1.52
C PHE A 242 -9.30 -34.66 3.00
N TYR A 243 -9.64 -33.70 3.83
CA TYR A 243 -9.66 -33.84 5.28
C TYR A 243 -11.00 -33.34 5.80
N THR A 244 -11.41 -33.85 6.97
CA THR A 244 -12.43 -33.19 7.79
C THR A 244 -11.70 -32.36 8.82
N TRP A 245 -11.90 -31.05 8.78
CA TRP A 245 -11.28 -30.10 9.69
C TRP A 245 -12.14 -29.96 10.94
N GLN A 246 -11.50 -29.94 12.11
CA GLN A 246 -12.18 -29.80 13.39
C GLN A 246 -11.55 -28.71 14.26
N PRO A 247 -12.36 -28.00 15.06
CA PRO A 247 -11.84 -27.01 15.99
C PRO A 247 -11.09 -27.71 17.12
N TYR A 248 -9.86 -27.31 17.37
CA TYR A 248 -9.09 -27.87 18.49
C TYR A 248 -9.23 -27.03 19.75
N ARG A 249 -9.46 -27.75 20.86
CA ARG A 249 -9.89 -27.19 22.15
C ARG A 249 -8.83 -27.35 23.26
N GLY A 250 -7.54 -27.52 22.94
CA GLY A 250 -6.48 -27.87 23.91
C GLY A 250 -5.46 -26.76 24.29
N GLY A 251 -5.12 -26.69 25.59
CA GLY A 251 -3.85 -26.17 26.17
C GLY A 251 -3.65 -24.65 26.31
N ALA A 252 -3.51 -24.16 27.55
CA ALA A 252 -3.32 -22.73 27.89
C ALA A 252 -2.04 -22.09 27.29
N TYR A 253 -2.19 -21.32 26.21
CA TYR A 253 -1.15 -20.44 25.71
C TYR A 253 -1.20 -19.07 26.39
N SER A 254 -0.04 -18.60 26.84
CA SER A 254 0.14 -17.26 27.38
C SER A 254 0.39 -16.27 26.23
N LYS A 255 -0.63 -15.46 25.95
CA LYS A 255 -0.63 -14.27 25.06
C LYS A 255 -0.61 -14.55 23.54
N CYS A 256 -1.32 -13.65 22.83
CA CYS A 256 -1.72 -13.62 21.40
C CYS A 256 -0.88 -14.44 20.39
N VAL A 257 -1.57 -15.20 19.52
CA VAL A 257 -0.97 -15.93 18.38
C VAL A 257 -1.91 -15.89 17.16
N CYS A 258 -1.33 -15.50 16.02
CA CYS A 258 -1.89 -15.40 14.66
C CYS A 258 -0.85 -16.00 13.69
N PRO A 259 -1.14 -17.06 12.91
CA PRO A 259 -0.31 -17.43 11.77
C PRO A 259 -1.11 -17.53 10.48
N THR A 260 -0.55 -16.89 9.46
CA THR A 260 -0.59 -17.34 8.10
C THR A 260 0.45 -18.47 7.90
N LEU A 261 0.02 -19.53 7.21
CA LEU A 261 0.78 -20.68 6.66
C LEU A 261 2.26 -20.83 7.12
N LEU A 262 2.50 -21.72 8.09
CA LEU A 262 3.84 -22.26 8.37
C LEU A 262 3.91 -23.74 8.00
N HIS A 263 4.83 -24.06 7.09
CA HIS A 263 5.24 -25.44 6.78
C HIS A 263 5.88 -26.09 8.03
N SER A 264 5.34 -27.21 8.51
CA SER A 264 6.04 -28.05 9.49
C SER A 264 6.31 -29.45 8.94
N ARG A 265 7.53 -29.96 9.19
CA ARG A 265 8.02 -31.31 8.84
C ARG A 265 7.51 -32.41 9.81
N LEU A 266 6.51 -32.12 10.65
CA LEU A 266 6.10 -33.01 11.76
C LEU A 266 4.65 -33.54 11.67
N GLY A 267 3.99 -33.46 10.50
CA GLY A 267 2.63 -34.00 10.34
C GLY A 267 1.52 -33.12 10.92
N TYR A 268 1.85 -31.91 11.37
CA TYR A 268 0.88 -30.89 11.81
C TYR A 268 0.88 -29.71 10.82
N ILE A 269 -0.30 -29.35 10.31
CA ILE A 269 -0.50 -28.18 9.44
C ILE A 269 -1.18 -27.11 10.31
N ILE A 270 -0.47 -26.02 10.56
CA ILE A 270 -1.03 -24.86 11.25
C ILE A 270 -1.48 -23.89 10.17
N THR A 271 -2.79 -23.89 9.87
CA THR A 271 -3.45 -22.86 9.07
C THR A 271 -4.47 -22.18 9.98
N GLU A 272 -4.20 -20.91 10.30
CA GLU A 272 -4.93 -20.05 11.24
C GLU A 272 -4.73 -20.40 12.72
N VAL A 273 -4.67 -19.41 13.60
CA VAL A 273 -4.67 -19.56 15.06
C VAL A 273 -5.54 -18.43 15.59
N THR A 274 -6.53 -18.82 16.36
CA THR A 274 -7.33 -17.94 17.20
C THR A 274 -6.86 -18.11 18.64
N THR A 275 -5.96 -17.24 19.13
CA THR A 275 -5.77 -17.12 20.59
C THR A 275 -6.09 -15.73 21.09
N LEU A 276 -7.08 -15.67 21.97
CA LEU A 276 -7.54 -14.46 22.65
C LEU A 276 -7.63 -14.70 24.15
N SER A 277 -6.51 -14.54 24.84
CA SER A 277 -6.50 -14.02 26.21
C SER A 277 -5.20 -13.26 26.50
N ALA A 278 -5.30 -11.94 26.39
CA ALA A 278 -4.69 -11.00 27.32
C ALA A 278 -5.61 -9.77 27.38
N ARG A 279 -6.83 -9.99 27.89
CA ARG A 279 -7.95 -9.04 27.97
C ARG A 279 -8.30 -8.36 26.62
N TRP A 280 -9.25 -8.97 25.92
CA TRP A 280 -10.15 -8.33 24.94
C TRP A 280 -9.59 -8.10 23.53
N SER A 281 -9.61 -9.14 22.69
CA SER A 281 -9.30 -9.02 21.25
C SER A 281 -10.24 -9.88 20.38
N PHE A 282 -10.31 -9.65 19.06
CA PHE A 282 -11.13 -10.35 18.05
C PHE A 282 -10.34 -10.51 16.73
N GLN A 283 -10.70 -11.49 15.87
CA GLN A 283 -10.04 -11.69 14.56
C GLN A 283 -10.78 -10.92 13.46
N VAL A 284 -10.05 -10.07 12.74
CA VAL A 284 -10.53 -9.48 11.48
C VAL A 284 -9.44 -9.62 10.44
N GLU A 285 -9.82 -10.10 9.25
CA GLU A 285 -8.91 -10.23 8.09
C GLU A 285 -7.62 -10.98 8.47
N ASN A 286 -7.75 -12.02 9.31
CA ASN A 286 -6.65 -12.85 9.81
C ASN A 286 -5.62 -12.13 10.70
N ILE A 287 -6.04 -11.05 11.37
CA ILE A 287 -5.28 -10.33 12.39
C ILE A 287 -6.04 -10.33 13.71
N CYS A 288 -5.34 -10.60 14.81
CA CYS A 288 -5.85 -10.35 16.16
C CYS A 288 -5.84 -8.83 16.48
N ARG A 289 -7.01 -8.22 16.74
CA ARG A 289 -7.17 -6.81 17.12
C ARG A 289 -7.78 -6.67 18.52
N GLN A 290 -7.32 -5.71 19.33
CA GLN A 290 -7.84 -5.46 20.69
C GLN A 290 -9.06 -4.52 20.71
N SER A 291 -10.07 -4.81 21.55
CA SER A 291 -11.23 -3.95 21.86
C SER A 291 -11.16 -3.52 23.32
N ALA A 292 -11.52 -2.28 23.64
CA ALA A 292 -11.51 -1.75 25.00
C ALA A 292 -12.72 -2.20 25.86
N ASP A 293 -13.79 -2.75 25.26
CA ASP A 293 -15.13 -2.82 25.88
C ASP A 293 -15.80 -4.21 25.80
N MET A 294 -15.16 -5.29 26.27
CA MET A 294 -15.83 -6.60 26.33
C MET A 294 -15.37 -7.49 27.49
N GLU A 295 -16.19 -8.49 27.85
CA GLU A 295 -15.92 -9.54 28.84
C GLU A 295 -15.91 -10.95 28.19
N LYS A 296 -14.98 -11.80 28.66
CA LYS A 296 -14.49 -13.17 28.28
C LYS A 296 -14.33 -13.58 26.79
N ALA A 297 -13.19 -14.23 26.47
CA ALA A 297 -12.97 -15.03 25.26
C ALA A 297 -12.03 -16.23 25.54
N ASP A 298 -12.20 -17.33 24.80
CA ASP A 298 -11.61 -18.66 25.03
C ASP A 298 -10.64 -19.06 23.88
N THR A 299 -9.53 -19.75 24.20
CA THR A 299 -8.33 -19.98 23.34
C THR A 299 -8.41 -21.22 22.42
N SER A 300 -7.82 -21.23 21.19
CA SER A 300 -7.77 -22.45 20.33
C SER A 300 -6.68 -22.52 19.22
N ALA A 301 -6.37 -23.76 18.79
CA ALA A 301 -5.65 -24.17 17.55
C ALA A 301 -6.56 -25.13 16.74
N TRP A 302 -6.08 -25.98 15.80
CA TRP A 302 -6.93 -26.93 15.01
C TRP A 302 -6.39 -28.39 14.92
N GLU A 303 -7.28 -29.37 14.69
CA GLU A 303 -6.98 -30.80 14.42
C GLU A 303 -7.70 -31.26 13.13
N PHE A 304 -7.21 -32.32 12.47
CA PHE A 304 -7.81 -32.85 11.24
C PHE A 304 -7.76 -34.38 11.17
N THR A 305 -8.73 -34.96 10.47
CA THR A 305 -8.81 -36.40 10.19
C THR A 305 -8.86 -36.62 8.68
N GLU A 306 -8.02 -37.51 8.16
CA GLU A 306 -7.99 -37.87 6.74
C GLU A 306 -9.30 -38.56 6.33
N ARG A 307 -9.88 -38.15 5.19
CA ARG A 307 -10.99 -38.86 4.56
C ARG A 307 -10.44 -39.81 3.49
N GLU A 308 -10.88 -41.07 3.54
CA GLU A 308 -10.57 -42.09 2.52
C GLU A 308 -11.09 -41.69 1.13
#